data_AF-A0A5S3UWQ3-F1
#
_entry.id   AF-A0A5S3UWQ3-F1
#
_cell.length_a   1.000
_cell.length_b   1.000
_cell.length_c   1.000
_cell.angle_alpha   90.00
_cell.angle_beta   90.00
_cell.angle_gamma   90.00
#
_symmetry.space_group_name_H-M   'P 1'
#
loop_
_entity.id
_entity.type
_entity.pdbx_description
1 polymer ?
#
loop_
_entity_poly.entity_id
_entity_poly.type
_entity_poly.pdbx_seq_one_letter_code
_entity_poly.pdbx_strand_id
1 'polypeptide(L)'
;MTLEKTLSNVALEAAKHADLANQLIEGVKDGIDTIEVVSQNHSVMDDWRTKTGKVAFKDLAGNTHQVDTLATIIADAEKINPNPHVMTKAQFDALRDIRKKQYAGSGFVEWGKHYTTTILDNVNEGLFSNNNSNLLWGRGSDNNVGISRTDYPMALINGVSHSIRAVNEIGSQTQNSIPFPPAPNGTKTYDSATGVVTEHASADEAFGMLAKDAALHVSDRLTGHSYVNGATSFHLVDNTSNDSGYIDIRLDLTVGVTYEISIVSDNPITSGAYQSRIRDASDGTNIASFSNENAAGTHTARFIAPTAGHSILLYSHDTTTNYSAFSIRPVTEQVITSRKDLVFLESWHEKIADKDVVYPLGNVQYGANSYDGIGLLNNLVAQGYSAFGEWDANTKGRGAKWSGLSEANRAKLLANPAHNIYYDPEAKAYIQVRYRIRVVEGFGDEWINLYPTDRYSNVTEWSRYGSSSSKRITFVQGNATSISTKVFLSKDHAGSFDTKSDKGIVEAETSNYSINSRVMGVPIALVQRTNQGAYHPSYNPMGCSTFISSGGDAPVHWYDEKLNEPSRTSDCFNVATGVYPFTRGVAYGDSNRAFLVN
;
A
#
# COMPACT_ATOMS: atom_id res chain seq x y z
N MET A 1 42.85 -32.94 -109.19
CA MET A 1 41.93 -33.16 -108.06
C MET A 1 42.40 -32.49 -106.75
N THR A 2 43.32 -31.51 -106.80
CA THR A 2 44.01 -30.93 -105.62
C THR A 2 43.70 -29.45 -105.36
N LEU A 3 43.30 -28.67 -106.38
CA LEU A 3 43.04 -27.23 -106.24
C LEU A 3 41.63 -26.94 -105.70
N GLU A 4 40.59 -27.61 -106.20
CA GLU A 4 39.19 -27.43 -105.76
C GLU A 4 38.99 -27.80 -104.29
N LYS A 5 39.62 -28.88 -103.83
CA LYS A 5 39.56 -29.31 -102.42
C LYS A 5 40.23 -28.30 -101.49
N THR A 6 41.29 -27.64 -101.97
CA THR A 6 41.99 -26.59 -101.21
C THR A 6 41.15 -25.32 -101.14
N LEU A 7 40.55 -24.89 -102.27
CA LEU A 7 39.63 -23.74 -102.32
C LEU A 7 38.38 -23.95 -101.45
N SER A 8 37.81 -25.15 -101.46
CA SER A 8 36.66 -25.50 -100.62
C SER A 8 37.00 -25.49 -99.13
N ASN A 9 38.18 -25.99 -98.74
CA ASN A 9 38.64 -25.91 -97.36
C ASN A 9 38.91 -24.47 -96.90
N VAL A 10 39.49 -23.62 -97.76
CA VAL A 10 39.70 -22.20 -97.46
C VAL A 10 38.37 -21.47 -97.28
N ALA A 11 37.37 -21.74 -98.11
CA ALA A 11 36.03 -21.16 -97.98
C ALA A 11 35.33 -21.60 -96.67
N LEU A 12 35.49 -22.87 -96.27
CA LEU A 12 34.94 -23.39 -95.02
C LEU A 12 35.60 -22.74 -93.79
N GLU A 13 36.92 -22.55 -93.83
CA GLU A 13 37.65 -21.91 -92.73
C GLU A 13 37.33 -20.41 -92.63
N ALA A 14 37.13 -19.74 -93.77
CA ALA A 14 36.66 -18.37 -93.80
C ALA A 14 35.25 -18.22 -93.21
N ALA A 15 34.34 -19.17 -93.47
CA ALA A 15 33.00 -19.17 -92.89
C ALA A 15 33.04 -19.36 -91.36
N LYS A 16 33.88 -20.28 -90.84
CA LYS A 16 34.07 -20.46 -89.40
C LYS A 16 34.64 -19.21 -88.72
N HIS A 17 35.59 -18.53 -89.37
CA HIS A 17 36.13 -17.27 -88.85
C HIS A 17 35.09 -16.15 -88.83
N ALA A 18 34.21 -16.08 -89.83
CA ALA A 18 33.10 -15.14 -89.84
C ALA A 18 32.08 -15.41 -88.71
N ASP A 19 31.73 -16.68 -88.48
CA ASP A 19 30.85 -17.07 -87.37
C ASP A 19 31.47 -16.76 -86.00
N LEU A 20 32.76 -17.06 -85.82
CA LEU A 20 33.48 -16.72 -84.59
C LEU A 20 33.55 -15.20 -84.36
N ALA A 21 33.78 -14.43 -85.41
CA ALA A 21 33.78 -12.97 -85.33
C ALA A 21 32.41 -12.41 -84.92
N ASN A 22 31.31 -12.96 -85.46
CA ASN A 22 29.96 -12.56 -85.08
C ASN A 22 29.65 -12.90 -83.61
N GLN A 23 30.05 -14.08 -83.14
CA GLN A 23 29.90 -14.47 -81.73
C GLN A 23 30.67 -13.54 -80.79
N LEU A 24 31.90 -13.14 -81.16
CA LEU A 24 32.68 -12.17 -80.40
C LEU A 24 32.02 -10.78 -80.38
N ILE A 25 31.46 -10.34 -81.51
CA ILE A 25 30.76 -9.05 -81.61
C ILE A 25 29.53 -9.01 -80.73
N GLU A 26 28.69 -10.06 -80.75
CA GLU A 26 27.53 -10.16 -79.87
C GLU A 26 27.95 -10.19 -78.40
N GLY A 27 29.00 -10.95 -78.05
CA GLY A 27 29.53 -10.97 -76.68
C GLY A 27 30.08 -9.62 -76.19
N VAL A 28 30.70 -8.83 -77.08
CA VAL A 28 31.15 -7.45 -76.78
C VAL A 28 29.95 -6.52 -76.60
N LYS A 29 28.91 -6.67 -77.42
CA LYS A 29 27.69 -5.87 -77.35
C LYS A 29 26.91 -6.14 -76.06
N ASP A 30 26.72 -7.39 -75.68
CA ASP A 30 26.12 -7.78 -74.39
C ASP A 30 26.89 -7.17 -73.20
N GLY A 31 28.24 -7.13 -73.31
CA GLY A 31 29.10 -6.50 -72.33
C GLY A 31 28.92 -4.97 -72.25
N ILE A 32 28.72 -4.30 -73.38
CA ILE A 32 28.47 -2.84 -73.45
C ILE A 32 27.09 -2.51 -72.86
N ASP A 33 26.05 -3.26 -73.23
CA ASP A 33 24.68 -3.05 -72.73
C ASP A 33 24.64 -3.24 -71.20
N THR A 34 25.38 -4.22 -70.67
CA THR A 34 25.56 -4.43 -69.22
C THR A 34 26.23 -3.22 -68.55
N ILE A 35 27.28 -2.67 -69.15
CA ILE A 35 27.99 -1.49 -68.62
C ILE A 35 27.08 -0.25 -68.63
N GLU A 36 26.27 -0.06 -69.67
CA GLU A 36 25.36 1.08 -69.78
C GLU A 36 24.25 1.02 -68.71
N VAL A 37 23.64 -0.15 -68.49
CA VAL A 37 22.63 -0.35 -67.44
C VAL A 37 23.24 -0.09 -66.05
N VAL A 38 24.46 -0.57 -65.80
CA VAL A 38 25.18 -0.30 -64.54
C VAL A 38 25.44 1.19 -64.34
N SER A 39 25.86 1.90 -65.39
CA SER A 39 26.09 3.35 -65.35
C SER A 39 24.81 4.14 -65.09
N GLN A 40 23.70 3.78 -65.75
CA GLN A 40 22.39 4.39 -65.54
C GLN A 40 21.86 4.15 -64.12
N ASN A 41 22.02 2.95 -63.57
CA ASN A 41 21.59 2.64 -62.21
C ASN A 41 22.48 3.30 -61.14
N HIS A 42 23.71 3.72 -61.46
CA HIS A 42 24.59 4.40 -60.51
C HIS A 42 24.01 5.75 -60.06
N SER A 43 23.55 6.59 -60.99
CA SER A 43 22.92 7.88 -60.63
C SER A 43 21.59 7.68 -59.89
N VAL A 44 20.86 6.61 -60.23
CA VAL A 44 19.63 6.21 -59.53
C VAL A 44 19.92 5.74 -58.09
N MET A 45 21.08 5.14 -57.82
CA MET A 45 21.51 4.78 -56.45
C MET A 45 21.75 6.02 -55.58
N ASP A 46 22.34 7.08 -56.14
CA ASP A 46 22.53 8.34 -55.42
C ASP A 46 21.18 8.98 -55.09
N ASP A 47 20.25 8.96 -56.05
CA ASP A 47 18.87 9.41 -55.85
C ASP A 47 18.11 8.54 -54.83
N TRP A 48 18.29 7.21 -54.87
CA TRP A 48 17.71 6.28 -53.90
C TRP A 48 18.13 6.62 -52.47
N ARG A 49 19.39 7.05 -52.30
CA ARG A 49 19.97 7.40 -51.01
C ARG A 49 19.55 8.78 -50.51
N THR A 50 19.34 9.74 -51.42
CA THR A 50 19.23 11.17 -51.06
C THR A 50 17.83 11.75 -51.23
N LYS A 51 16.98 11.19 -52.10
CA LYS A 51 15.64 11.72 -52.40
C LYS A 51 14.53 11.01 -51.59
N THR A 52 13.36 11.62 -51.52
CA THR A 52 12.13 11.04 -50.95
C THR A 52 11.19 10.62 -52.09
N GLY A 53 10.40 9.55 -51.90
CA GLY A 53 9.49 8.97 -52.89
C GLY A 53 9.93 7.59 -53.40
N LYS A 54 9.78 7.36 -54.71
CA LYS A 54 10.22 6.15 -55.42
C LYS A 54 11.27 6.50 -56.47
N VAL A 55 12.16 5.56 -56.76
CA VAL A 55 13.14 5.62 -57.84
C VAL A 55 13.03 4.39 -58.74
N ALA A 56 13.50 4.53 -59.97
CA ALA A 56 13.31 3.57 -61.06
C ALA A 56 14.65 2.91 -61.44
N PHE A 57 14.86 1.66 -61.05
CA PHE A 57 16.00 0.86 -61.50
C PHE A 57 15.68 0.15 -62.81
N LYS A 58 16.66 0.03 -63.70
CA LYS A 58 16.51 -0.77 -64.93
C LYS A 58 17.17 -2.15 -64.76
N ASP A 59 16.52 -3.18 -65.27
CA ASP A 59 17.15 -4.49 -65.44
C ASP A 59 17.94 -4.59 -66.77
N LEU A 60 18.62 -5.73 -66.98
CA LEU A 60 19.41 -6.00 -68.19
C LEU A 60 18.56 -6.03 -69.46
N ALA A 61 17.24 -6.22 -69.36
CA ALA A 61 16.31 -6.16 -70.47
C ALA A 61 15.71 -4.75 -70.67
N GLY A 62 16.16 -3.76 -69.89
CA GLY A 62 15.71 -2.37 -69.96
C GLY A 62 14.37 -2.10 -69.26
N ASN A 63 13.77 -3.08 -68.57
CA ASN A 63 12.51 -2.87 -67.86
C ASN A 63 12.74 -2.08 -66.57
N THR A 64 11.78 -1.24 -66.20
CA THR A 64 11.86 -0.37 -65.04
C THR A 64 11.18 -0.99 -63.81
N HIS A 65 11.90 -1.01 -62.69
CA HIS A 65 11.42 -1.48 -61.38
C HIS A 65 11.42 -0.32 -60.39
N GLN A 66 10.25 -0.04 -59.82
CA GLN A 66 10.07 1.05 -58.85
C GLN A 66 10.41 0.58 -57.43
N VAL A 67 11.30 1.30 -56.75
CA VAL A 67 11.77 0.99 -55.40
C VAL A 67 11.60 2.23 -54.52
N ASP A 68 11.11 2.05 -53.29
CA ASP A 68 11.02 3.15 -52.32
C ASP A 68 12.43 3.63 -51.93
N THR A 69 12.62 4.95 -51.84
CA THR A 69 13.91 5.53 -51.45
C THR A 69 14.21 5.31 -49.97
N LEU A 70 15.48 5.39 -49.58
CA LEU A 70 15.92 5.21 -48.21
C LEU A 70 15.19 6.15 -47.23
N ALA A 71 15.01 7.42 -47.60
CA ALA A 71 14.29 8.40 -46.77
C ALA A 71 12.81 8.04 -46.59
N THR A 72 12.17 7.47 -47.61
CA THR A 72 10.76 7.05 -47.55
C THR A 72 10.60 5.83 -46.65
N ILE A 73 11.51 4.86 -46.78
CA ILE A 73 11.54 3.66 -45.93
C ILE A 73 11.78 4.06 -44.47
N ILE A 74 12.69 4.99 -44.20
CA ILE A 74 12.94 5.53 -42.86
C ILE A 74 11.70 6.26 -42.33
N ALA A 75 11.10 7.16 -43.09
CA ALA A 75 9.91 7.91 -42.68
C ALA A 75 8.70 6.99 -42.41
N ASP A 76 8.51 5.95 -43.21
CA ASP A 76 7.44 4.98 -43.00
C ASP A 76 7.72 4.06 -41.80
N ALA A 77 8.99 3.69 -41.55
CA ALA A 77 9.39 2.99 -40.33
C ALA A 77 9.19 3.86 -39.07
N GLU A 78 9.53 5.15 -39.13
CA GLU A 78 9.32 6.13 -38.06
C GLU A 78 7.84 6.40 -37.79
N LYS A 79 6.96 6.35 -38.80
CA LYS A 79 5.51 6.43 -38.60
C LYS A 79 4.96 5.25 -37.80
N ILE A 80 5.57 4.08 -37.93
CA ILE A 80 5.15 2.86 -37.24
C ILE A 80 5.76 2.80 -35.83
N ASN A 81 7.02 3.21 -35.68
CA ASN A 81 7.68 3.37 -34.38
C ASN A 81 8.62 4.59 -34.40
N PRO A 82 8.19 5.75 -33.87
CA PRO A 82 8.98 6.98 -33.86
C PRO A 82 10.30 6.89 -33.08
N ASN A 83 10.50 5.83 -32.28
CA ASN A 83 11.74 5.56 -31.55
C ASN A 83 12.05 4.05 -31.57
N PRO A 84 12.89 3.53 -32.48
CA PRO A 84 13.16 2.08 -32.60
C PRO A 84 13.78 1.45 -31.34
N HIS A 85 14.33 2.27 -30.44
CA HIS A 85 14.89 1.84 -29.16
C HIS A 85 13.83 1.54 -28.09
N VAL A 86 12.59 2.02 -28.23
CA VAL A 86 11.51 1.67 -27.31
C VAL A 86 11.00 0.27 -27.62
N MET A 87 10.68 -0.46 -26.56
CA MET A 87 9.96 -1.72 -26.69
C MET A 87 8.58 -1.48 -27.32
N THR A 88 8.22 -2.24 -28.34
CA THR A 88 6.85 -2.25 -28.87
C THR A 88 5.92 -3.00 -27.91
N LYS A 89 4.62 -2.72 -27.95
CA LYS A 89 3.62 -3.47 -27.18
C LYS A 89 3.73 -4.99 -27.40
N ALA A 90 3.96 -5.43 -28.64
CA ALA A 90 4.11 -6.85 -28.96
C ALA A 90 5.34 -7.48 -28.29
N GLN A 91 6.49 -6.79 -28.29
CA GLN A 91 7.68 -7.24 -27.58
C GLN A 91 7.47 -7.27 -26.06
N PHE A 92 6.77 -6.26 -25.53
CA PHE A 92 6.43 -6.18 -24.11
C PHE A 92 5.54 -7.35 -23.67
N ASP A 93 4.48 -7.63 -24.41
CA ASP A 93 3.58 -8.75 -24.15
C ASP A 93 4.31 -10.10 -24.30
N ALA A 94 5.19 -10.26 -25.30
CA ALA A 94 6.02 -11.46 -25.43
C ALA A 94 6.94 -11.69 -24.22
N LEU A 95 7.56 -10.64 -23.67
CA LEU A 95 8.38 -10.74 -22.45
C LEU A 95 7.54 -11.13 -21.23
N ARG A 96 6.33 -10.59 -21.12
CA ARG A 96 5.39 -10.98 -20.06
C ARG A 96 5.03 -12.45 -20.16
N ASP A 97 4.68 -12.93 -21.36
CA ASP A 97 4.32 -14.33 -21.59
C ASP A 97 5.48 -15.29 -21.29
N ILE A 98 6.72 -14.92 -21.64
CA ILE A 98 7.91 -15.70 -21.28
C ILE A 98 8.03 -15.82 -19.77
N ARG A 99 7.87 -14.72 -19.03
CA ARG A 99 7.98 -14.74 -17.55
C ARG A 99 6.83 -15.51 -16.91
N LYS A 100 5.60 -15.37 -17.42
CA LYS A 100 4.46 -16.17 -16.95
C LYS A 100 4.67 -17.67 -17.11
N LYS A 101 5.45 -18.10 -18.12
CA LYS A 101 5.84 -19.51 -18.30
C LYS A 101 7.01 -19.92 -17.38
N GLN A 102 7.89 -18.98 -17.05
CA GLN A 102 9.06 -19.23 -16.21
C GLN A 102 8.72 -19.32 -14.72
N TYR A 103 7.72 -18.55 -14.26
CA TYR A 103 7.34 -18.45 -12.84
C TYR A 103 5.96 -19.06 -12.59
N ALA A 104 5.76 -19.61 -11.39
CA ALA A 104 4.51 -20.28 -11.00
C ALA A 104 3.31 -19.32 -10.78
N GLY A 105 3.59 -18.01 -10.72
CA GLY A 105 2.60 -16.96 -10.49
C GLY A 105 3.28 -15.60 -10.32
N SER A 106 2.46 -14.60 -10.01
CA SER A 106 2.90 -13.28 -9.57
C SER A 106 3.33 -13.31 -8.10
N GLY A 107 4.22 -12.40 -7.71
CA GLY A 107 4.79 -12.32 -6.37
C GLY A 107 6.22 -11.76 -6.39
N PHE A 108 6.97 -12.00 -5.32
CA PHE A 108 8.36 -11.55 -5.20
C PHE A 108 9.33 -12.64 -5.67
N VAL A 109 10.18 -12.30 -6.64
CA VAL A 109 11.28 -13.15 -7.11
C VAL A 109 12.51 -12.97 -6.24
N GLU A 110 12.74 -11.75 -5.80
CA GLU A 110 13.79 -11.39 -4.85
C GLU A 110 13.19 -10.44 -3.82
N TRP A 111 13.51 -10.65 -2.54
CA TRP A 111 13.11 -9.74 -1.49
C TRP A 111 14.10 -8.58 -1.30
N GLY A 112 15.26 -8.63 -1.96
CA GLY A 112 16.34 -7.68 -1.73
C GLY A 112 17.22 -8.11 -0.56
N LYS A 113 18.38 -7.48 -0.44
CA LYS A 113 19.23 -7.60 0.75
C LYS A 113 18.81 -6.59 1.81
N HIS A 114 19.24 -6.80 3.04
CA HIS A 114 18.93 -5.95 4.18
C HIS A 114 20.22 -5.50 4.88
N TYR A 115 20.09 -4.71 5.93
CA TYR A 115 21.22 -4.29 6.76
C TYR A 115 21.04 -4.75 8.19
N THR A 116 22.04 -5.44 8.71
CA THR A 116 22.02 -5.95 10.08
C THR A 116 22.89 -5.08 10.98
N THR A 117 22.28 -4.54 12.04
CA THR A 117 22.99 -3.87 13.15
C THR A 117 22.25 -4.10 14.45
N THR A 118 22.81 -3.63 15.57
CA THR A 118 22.12 -3.64 16.87
C THR A 118 20.95 -2.66 16.98
N ILE A 119 20.77 -1.75 16.01
CA ILE A 119 19.73 -0.68 16.05
C ILE A 119 18.64 -0.83 14.99
N LEU A 120 18.74 -1.85 14.13
CA LEU A 120 17.73 -2.18 13.13
C LEU A 120 17.30 -3.62 13.37
N ASP A 121 16.00 -3.83 13.49
CA ASP A 121 15.46 -5.17 13.69
C ASP A 121 15.23 -5.80 12.31
N ASN A 122 15.94 -6.89 12.05
CA ASN A 122 15.70 -7.69 10.87
C ASN A 122 14.39 -8.45 11.04
N VAL A 123 13.49 -8.28 10.09
CA VAL A 123 12.20 -8.96 10.08
C VAL A 123 12.32 -10.24 9.25
N ASN A 124 12.81 -10.12 8.02
CA ASN A 124 12.99 -11.21 7.08
C ASN A 124 14.04 -10.81 6.03
N GLU A 125 14.34 -11.68 5.07
CA GLU A 125 15.16 -11.33 3.92
C GLU A 125 14.65 -10.04 3.26
N GLY A 126 15.55 -9.07 3.12
CA GLY A 126 15.27 -7.76 2.54
C GLY A 126 14.48 -6.80 3.41
N LEU A 127 13.68 -7.27 4.38
CA LEU A 127 12.79 -6.47 5.21
C LEU A 127 13.35 -6.24 6.62
N PHE A 128 13.36 -4.99 7.05
CA PHE A 128 13.90 -4.59 8.36
C PHE A 128 13.20 -3.31 8.84
N SER A 129 13.28 -2.99 10.12
CA SER A 129 12.68 -1.78 10.69
C SER A 129 13.74 -0.87 11.30
N ASN A 130 13.39 0.40 11.47
CA ASN A 130 14.18 1.37 12.23
C ASN A 130 13.35 1.99 13.37
N ASN A 131 14.03 2.78 14.21
CA ASN A 131 13.43 3.47 15.35
C ASN A 131 12.41 4.57 14.98
N ASN A 132 12.22 4.87 13.69
CA ASN A 132 11.30 5.92 13.20
C ASN A 132 9.95 5.37 12.75
N SER A 133 9.58 4.16 13.18
CA SER A 133 8.32 3.53 12.77
C SER A 133 8.17 3.27 11.25
N ASN A 134 9.27 3.13 10.51
CA ASN A 134 9.24 2.80 9.07
C ASN A 134 9.62 1.34 8.81
N LEU A 135 8.90 0.70 7.88
CA LEU A 135 9.33 -0.56 7.27
C LEU A 135 10.33 -0.23 6.16
N LEU A 136 11.53 -0.77 6.30
CA LEU A 136 12.60 -0.65 5.33
C LEU A 136 12.68 -1.92 4.49
N TRP A 137 12.98 -1.75 3.20
CA TRP A 137 12.99 -2.85 2.26
C TRP A 137 14.07 -2.70 1.18
N GLY A 138 14.95 -3.69 1.07
CA GLY A 138 16.12 -3.58 0.20
C GLY A 138 17.21 -2.66 0.76
N ARG A 139 18.46 -2.90 0.36
CA ARG A 139 19.65 -2.17 0.81
C ARG A 139 20.69 -2.12 -0.30
N GLY A 140 20.69 -1.06 -1.11
CA GLY A 140 21.69 -0.85 -2.16
C GLY A 140 22.93 -0.12 -1.65
N SER A 141 23.69 -0.79 -0.79
CA SER A 141 24.96 -0.31 -0.20
C SER A 141 25.89 -1.49 0.05
N ASP A 142 27.20 -1.25 0.10
CA ASP A 142 28.22 -2.30 0.23
C ASP A 142 28.17 -3.11 1.54
N ASN A 143 27.45 -2.61 2.55
CA ASN A 143 27.27 -3.29 3.84
C ASN A 143 25.99 -4.14 3.92
N ASN A 144 25.39 -4.46 2.79
CA ASN A 144 24.18 -5.26 2.75
C ASN A 144 24.48 -6.76 2.98
N VAL A 145 23.50 -7.45 3.56
CA VAL A 145 23.54 -8.88 3.89
C VAL A 145 22.23 -9.56 3.49
N GLY A 146 22.22 -10.88 3.49
CA GLY A 146 21.08 -11.69 3.06
C GLY A 146 21.40 -12.58 1.85
N ILE A 147 20.51 -13.51 1.57
CA ILE A 147 20.67 -14.51 0.50
C ILE A 147 20.08 -14.09 -0.84
N SER A 148 19.31 -13.00 -0.87
CA SER A 148 18.76 -12.40 -2.10
C SER A 148 19.87 -12.11 -3.11
N ARG A 149 19.63 -12.44 -4.38
CA ARG A 149 20.60 -12.23 -5.47
C ARG A 149 20.73 -10.76 -5.85
N THR A 150 19.70 -9.97 -5.55
CA THR A 150 19.69 -8.53 -5.76
C THR A 150 19.67 -7.79 -4.44
N ASP A 151 20.24 -6.60 -4.44
CA ASP A 151 20.26 -5.71 -3.27
C ASP A 151 18.88 -5.09 -3.00
N TYR A 152 18.02 -5.09 -4.02
CA TYR A 152 16.68 -4.53 -4.01
C TYR A 152 15.64 -5.61 -4.32
N PRO A 153 14.38 -5.42 -3.90
CA PRO A 153 13.32 -6.35 -4.21
C PRO A 153 12.94 -6.34 -5.69
N MET A 154 12.57 -7.52 -6.19
CA MET A 154 12.04 -7.70 -7.54
C MET A 154 10.68 -8.38 -7.47
N ALA A 155 9.64 -7.71 -7.98
CA ALA A 155 8.29 -8.24 -8.04
C ALA A 155 7.91 -8.57 -9.49
N LEU A 156 7.29 -9.73 -9.68
CA LEU A 156 6.64 -10.11 -10.92
C LEU A 156 5.13 -9.95 -10.75
N ILE A 157 4.50 -9.08 -11.54
CA ILE A 157 3.07 -8.80 -11.46
C ILE A 157 2.48 -8.94 -12.86
N ASN A 158 1.70 -9.99 -13.07
CA ASN A 158 1.11 -10.30 -14.38
C ASN A 158 2.17 -10.32 -15.51
N GLY A 159 3.33 -10.94 -15.22
CA GLY A 159 4.48 -11.02 -16.12
C GLY A 159 5.34 -9.75 -16.21
N VAL A 160 4.93 -8.62 -15.61
CA VAL A 160 5.73 -7.39 -15.57
C VAL A 160 6.72 -7.47 -14.41
N SER A 161 8.00 -7.25 -14.69
CA SER A 161 9.06 -7.25 -13.69
C SER A 161 9.30 -5.84 -13.17
N HIS A 162 9.03 -5.60 -11.88
CA HIS A 162 9.28 -4.34 -11.19
C HIS A 162 10.56 -4.45 -10.35
N SER A 163 11.54 -3.58 -10.62
CA SER A 163 12.67 -3.34 -9.72
C SER A 163 12.28 -2.29 -8.69
N ILE A 164 12.13 -2.68 -7.44
CA ILE A 164 11.59 -1.82 -6.38
C ILE A 164 12.72 -1.09 -5.69
N ARG A 165 12.94 0.18 -6.03
CA ARG A 165 14.11 0.94 -5.56
C ARG A 165 13.74 2.37 -5.27
N ALA A 166 14.42 2.92 -4.27
CA ALA A 166 14.34 4.32 -3.90
C ALA A 166 12.90 4.81 -3.60
N VAL A 167 12.00 3.92 -3.15
CA VAL A 167 10.67 4.33 -2.69
C VAL A 167 10.85 5.22 -1.46
N ASN A 168 10.44 6.48 -1.59
CA ASN A 168 10.57 7.51 -0.56
C ASN A 168 12.00 7.56 0.03
N GLU A 169 13.00 7.44 -0.84
CA GLU A 169 14.40 7.46 -0.43
C GLU A 169 14.78 8.79 0.23
N ILE A 170 15.45 8.68 1.38
CA ILE A 170 16.12 9.76 2.08
C ILE A 170 17.59 9.36 2.22
N GLY A 171 18.46 9.94 1.38
CA GLY A 171 19.90 9.67 1.40
C GLY A 171 20.41 9.00 0.13
N SER A 172 21.51 8.24 0.26
CA SER A 172 22.26 7.65 -0.86
C SER A 172 22.25 6.11 -0.90
N GLN A 173 21.51 5.45 0.01
CA GLN A 173 21.58 4.00 0.21
C GLN A 173 20.60 3.21 -0.67
N THR A 174 19.82 3.89 -1.52
CA THR A 174 18.83 3.33 -2.46
C THR A 174 17.84 2.32 -1.87
N GLN A 175 17.62 2.39 -0.55
CA GLN A 175 16.65 1.59 0.20
C GLN A 175 15.23 2.15 0.04
N ASN A 176 14.23 1.29 0.22
CA ASN A 176 12.84 1.69 0.24
C ASN A 176 12.42 2.00 1.68
N SER A 177 11.79 3.15 1.91
CA SER A 177 11.32 3.57 3.23
C SER A 177 9.80 3.73 3.21
N ILE A 178 9.10 2.82 3.87
CA ILE A 178 7.64 2.77 3.89
C ILE A 178 7.17 3.31 5.26
N PRO A 179 6.69 4.57 5.32
CA PRO A 179 6.14 5.14 6.54
C PRO A 179 4.76 4.56 6.83
N PHE A 180 4.31 4.71 8.07
CA PHE A 180 3.00 4.26 8.53
C PHE A 180 2.19 5.42 9.14
N PRO A 181 0.86 5.28 9.20
CA PRO A 181 0.04 6.22 9.95
C PRO A 181 0.44 6.23 11.44
N PRO A 182 0.15 7.33 12.16
CA PRO A 182 0.39 7.41 13.59
C PRO A 182 -0.14 6.18 14.31
N ALA A 183 0.66 5.62 15.20
CA ALA A 183 0.27 4.47 16.00
C ALA A 183 -0.94 4.80 16.89
N PRO A 184 -1.76 3.83 17.27
CA PRO A 184 -2.83 4.05 18.23
C PRO A 184 -2.34 4.76 19.49
N ASN A 185 -3.12 5.74 19.95
CA ASN A 185 -2.86 6.58 21.14
C ASN A 185 -4.02 6.51 22.14
N GLY A 186 -4.96 5.58 21.95
CA GLY A 186 -6.12 5.42 22.82
C GLY A 186 -7.23 6.45 22.63
N THR A 187 -7.15 7.38 21.67
CA THR A 187 -8.19 8.41 21.45
C THR A 187 -9.26 8.03 20.41
N LYS A 188 -9.11 6.88 19.73
CA LYS A 188 -10.05 6.41 18.72
C LYS A 188 -10.86 5.22 19.21
N THR A 189 -12.16 5.20 18.94
CA THR A 189 -13.00 4.00 19.06
C THR A 189 -13.39 3.46 17.68
N TYR A 190 -13.65 2.16 17.61
CA TYR A 190 -14.21 1.49 16.45
C TYR A 190 -15.46 0.71 16.85
N ASP A 191 -16.55 0.94 16.14
CA ASP A 191 -17.80 0.18 16.28
C ASP A 191 -17.91 -0.89 15.19
N SER A 192 -17.83 -2.16 15.60
CA SER A 192 -17.93 -3.33 14.71
C SER A 192 -19.31 -3.55 14.10
N ALA A 193 -20.38 -2.96 14.66
CA ALA A 193 -21.72 -3.07 14.09
C ALA A 193 -21.92 -2.11 12.90
N THR A 194 -21.42 -0.87 13.02
CA THR A 194 -21.59 0.18 12.01
C THR A 194 -20.38 0.34 11.10
N GLY A 195 -19.22 -0.14 11.55
CA GLY A 195 -17.93 0.06 10.88
C GLY A 195 -17.38 1.48 11.03
N VAL A 196 -17.90 2.30 11.95
CA VAL A 196 -17.47 3.70 12.13
C VAL A 196 -16.26 3.79 13.05
N VAL A 197 -15.36 4.73 12.76
CA VAL A 197 -14.29 5.15 13.68
C VAL A 197 -14.59 6.55 14.17
N THR A 198 -14.48 6.75 15.47
CA THR A 198 -14.70 8.04 16.13
C THR A 198 -13.42 8.48 16.82
N GLU A 199 -13.01 9.73 16.57
CA GLU A 199 -11.92 10.40 17.29
C GLU A 199 -12.50 11.16 18.49
N HIS A 200 -11.91 10.96 19.67
CA HIS A 200 -12.26 11.63 20.92
C HIS A 200 -11.18 12.65 21.31
N ALA A 201 -11.49 13.61 22.18
CA ALA A 201 -10.51 14.64 22.54
C ALA A 201 -9.39 14.11 23.43
N SER A 202 -9.62 12.99 24.13
CA SER A 202 -8.62 12.33 24.99
C SER A 202 -8.88 10.83 25.10
N ALA A 203 -7.87 10.09 25.59
CA ALA A 203 -8.03 8.68 25.92
C ALA A 203 -9.09 8.48 27.01
N ASP A 204 -9.12 9.35 28.03
CA ASP A 204 -10.14 9.28 29.10
C ASP A 204 -11.58 9.41 28.59
N GLU A 205 -11.80 10.19 27.52
CA GLU A 205 -13.10 10.24 26.83
C GLU A 205 -13.37 8.96 26.06
N ALA A 206 -12.42 8.49 25.25
CA ALA A 206 -12.56 7.27 24.45
C ALA A 206 -12.81 6.02 25.32
N PHE A 207 -12.16 5.91 26.48
CA PHE A 207 -12.35 4.80 27.42
C PHE A 207 -13.60 4.96 28.29
N GLY A 208 -14.01 6.20 28.62
CA GLY A 208 -15.22 6.48 29.39
C GLY A 208 -16.51 6.27 28.58
N MET A 209 -16.49 6.60 27.29
CA MET A 209 -17.63 6.51 26.36
C MET A 209 -18.91 7.14 26.97
N LEU A 210 -20.04 6.42 26.97
CA LEU A 210 -21.34 6.94 27.41
C LEU A 210 -21.38 7.25 28.91
N ALA A 211 -20.40 6.83 29.70
CA ALA A 211 -20.28 7.27 31.10
C ALA A 211 -20.06 8.79 31.19
N LYS A 212 -19.50 9.43 30.15
CA LYS A 212 -19.29 10.88 30.09
C LYS A 212 -20.60 11.67 29.97
N ASP A 213 -21.67 11.04 29.47
CA ASP A 213 -22.99 11.63 29.34
C ASP A 213 -23.88 11.36 30.57
N ALA A 214 -23.39 10.54 31.51
CA ALA A 214 -24.18 10.06 32.63
C ALA A 214 -24.29 11.13 33.74
N ALA A 215 -25.52 11.36 34.22
CA ALA A 215 -25.84 12.40 35.18
C ALA A 215 -26.13 11.82 36.57
N LEU A 216 -25.67 12.50 37.62
CA LEU A 216 -26.08 12.18 38.98
C LEU A 216 -27.58 12.46 39.11
N HIS A 217 -28.32 11.46 39.60
CA HIS A 217 -29.73 11.63 39.89
C HIS A 217 -29.99 11.83 41.38
N VAL A 218 -29.53 10.89 42.21
CA VAL A 218 -29.73 10.91 43.66
C VAL A 218 -28.47 10.39 44.34
N SER A 219 -28.12 10.99 45.47
CA SER A 219 -27.26 10.40 46.48
C SER A 219 -28.05 10.29 47.77
N ASP A 220 -28.02 9.13 48.42
CA ASP A 220 -28.77 8.89 49.64
C ASP A 220 -27.92 8.20 50.70
N ARG A 221 -28.09 8.62 51.95
CA ARG A 221 -27.45 8.09 53.18
C ARG A 221 -25.91 8.14 53.21
N LEU A 222 -25.25 8.53 52.11
CA LEU A 222 -23.83 8.83 52.06
C LEU A 222 -23.49 10.06 52.90
N THR A 223 -22.35 10.01 53.58
CA THR A 223 -21.77 11.17 54.26
C THR A 223 -21.06 12.12 53.31
N GLY A 224 -20.62 11.61 52.15
CA GLY A 224 -20.05 12.42 51.08
C GLY A 224 -19.84 11.61 49.79
N HIS A 225 -19.75 12.31 48.66
CA HIS A 225 -19.31 11.74 47.38
C HIS A 225 -18.63 12.81 46.52
N SER A 226 -17.79 12.37 45.57
CA SER A 226 -17.15 13.27 44.60
C SER A 226 -17.66 13.11 43.16
N TYR A 227 -18.68 12.30 42.93
CA TYR A 227 -19.23 12.13 41.58
C TYR A 227 -19.79 13.46 41.06
N VAL A 228 -19.35 13.83 39.86
CA VAL A 228 -19.93 14.90 39.04
C VAL A 228 -20.39 14.30 37.72
N ASN A 229 -21.32 14.95 37.02
CA ASN A 229 -21.83 14.44 35.74
C ASN A 229 -20.67 14.15 34.77
N GLY A 230 -20.66 12.93 34.21
CA GLY A 230 -19.59 12.47 33.33
C GLY A 230 -18.30 12.02 34.02
N ALA A 231 -18.25 11.95 35.35
CA ALA A 231 -17.06 11.50 36.07
C ALA A 231 -16.79 10.02 35.82
N THR A 232 -15.55 9.70 35.41
CA THR A 232 -15.09 8.32 35.21
C THR A 232 -14.24 7.78 36.36
N SER A 233 -14.01 8.63 37.37
CA SER A 233 -13.38 8.31 38.65
C SER A 233 -13.98 9.20 39.74
N PHE A 234 -14.30 8.63 40.90
CA PHE A 234 -14.97 9.31 42.02
C PHE A 234 -14.89 8.44 43.28
N HIS A 235 -15.29 8.96 44.44
CA HIS A 235 -15.41 8.17 45.66
C HIS A 235 -16.77 8.35 46.33
N LEU A 236 -17.18 7.34 47.09
CA LEU A 236 -18.37 7.34 47.94
C LEU A 236 -17.94 7.11 49.39
N VAL A 237 -18.39 7.95 50.32
CA VAL A 237 -18.14 7.82 51.75
C VAL A 237 -19.43 7.44 52.45
N ASP A 238 -19.52 6.20 52.90
CA ASP A 238 -20.64 5.74 53.73
C ASP A 238 -20.30 5.89 55.22
N ASN A 239 -21.33 6.00 56.06
CA ASN A 239 -21.17 5.96 57.52
C ASN A 239 -21.24 4.52 58.04
N THR A 240 -20.86 4.31 59.30
CA THR A 240 -20.98 3.05 60.06
C THR A 240 -22.44 2.67 60.39
N SER A 241 -23.42 2.94 59.51
CA SER A 241 -24.82 2.64 59.75
C SER A 241 -25.24 1.24 59.28
N ASN A 242 -26.37 0.77 59.82
CA ASN A 242 -26.90 -0.57 59.54
C ASN A 242 -27.41 -0.78 58.10
N ASP A 243 -27.52 0.27 57.27
CA ASP A 243 -27.79 0.10 55.84
C ASP A 243 -26.84 0.93 54.97
N SER A 244 -26.52 0.41 53.78
CA SER A 244 -25.55 0.99 52.84
C SER A 244 -26.05 2.26 52.13
N GLY A 245 -25.23 3.31 52.06
CA GLY A 245 -25.47 4.48 51.21
C GLY A 245 -25.23 4.21 49.73
N TYR A 246 -25.79 5.04 48.84
CA TYR A 246 -25.64 4.86 47.39
C TYR A 246 -25.67 6.17 46.60
N ILE A 247 -25.18 6.08 45.36
CA ILE A 247 -25.52 7.01 44.29
C ILE A 247 -26.33 6.31 43.18
N ASP A 248 -27.21 7.07 42.54
CA ASP A 248 -27.97 6.70 41.36
C ASP A 248 -27.50 7.58 40.20
N ILE A 249 -26.91 6.98 39.18
CA ILE A 249 -26.45 7.64 37.96
C ILE A 249 -27.42 7.28 36.83
N ARG A 250 -27.88 8.28 36.09
CA ARG A 250 -28.82 8.11 34.97
C ARG A 250 -28.20 8.42 33.62
N LEU A 251 -28.66 7.69 32.62
CA LEU A 251 -28.37 7.93 31.21
C LEU A 251 -29.46 7.32 30.32
N ASP A 252 -29.57 7.88 29.12
CA ASP A 252 -30.44 7.34 28.08
C ASP A 252 -29.63 6.44 27.14
N LEU A 253 -30.01 5.17 27.05
CA LEU A 253 -29.41 4.19 26.14
C LEU A 253 -30.38 3.84 25.01
N THR A 254 -29.83 3.34 23.90
CA THR A 254 -30.66 2.95 22.76
C THR A 254 -31.32 1.59 23.02
N VAL A 255 -32.65 1.55 23.02
CA VAL A 255 -33.44 0.33 23.20
C VAL A 255 -33.00 -0.76 22.21
N GLY A 256 -32.80 -1.97 22.71
CA GLY A 256 -32.42 -3.15 21.92
C GLY A 256 -30.92 -3.28 21.65
N VAL A 257 -30.09 -2.28 21.98
CA VAL A 257 -28.63 -2.39 21.90
C VAL A 257 -28.10 -3.12 23.13
N THR A 258 -27.10 -3.98 22.93
CA THR A 258 -26.39 -4.66 24.02
C THR A 258 -25.25 -3.77 24.52
N TYR A 259 -25.25 -3.46 25.80
CA TYR A 259 -24.24 -2.65 26.47
C TYR A 259 -23.42 -3.46 27.45
N GLU A 260 -22.19 -3.00 27.68
CA GLU A 260 -21.34 -3.38 28.79
C GLU A 260 -21.03 -2.14 29.62
N ILE A 261 -21.19 -2.29 30.93
CA ILE A 261 -20.71 -1.33 31.94
C ILE A 261 -19.52 -1.98 32.63
N SER A 262 -18.44 -1.23 32.79
CA SER A 262 -17.28 -1.63 33.57
C SER A 262 -16.89 -0.52 34.52
N ILE A 263 -16.57 -0.88 35.76
CA ILE A 263 -16.04 0.02 36.79
C ILE A 263 -15.09 -0.74 37.69
N VAL A 264 -14.04 -0.08 38.17
CA VAL A 264 -13.08 -0.62 39.14
C VAL A 264 -13.33 0.02 40.49
N SER A 265 -13.32 -0.78 41.55
CA SER A 265 -13.34 -0.28 42.93
C SER A 265 -12.20 -0.87 43.77
N ASP A 266 -11.85 -0.17 44.85
CA ASP A 266 -10.89 -0.64 45.86
C ASP A 266 -11.54 -1.42 47.03
N ASN A 267 -12.87 -1.55 47.02
CA ASN A 267 -13.66 -2.24 48.02
C ASN A 267 -14.84 -2.97 47.38
N PRO A 268 -15.43 -3.99 48.03
CA PRO A 268 -16.69 -4.59 47.61
C PRO A 268 -17.78 -3.54 47.37
N ILE A 269 -18.64 -3.79 46.38
CA ILE A 269 -19.75 -2.90 45.99
C ILE A 269 -21.12 -3.45 46.41
N THR A 270 -21.11 -4.32 47.42
CA THR A 270 -22.28 -4.94 48.04
C THR A 270 -22.04 -5.16 49.54
N SER A 271 -23.12 -5.16 50.32
CA SER A 271 -23.16 -5.58 51.73
C SER A 271 -23.93 -6.90 51.91
N GLY A 272 -24.23 -7.63 50.83
CA GLY A 272 -25.10 -8.80 50.80
C GLY A 272 -26.59 -8.44 50.85
N ALA A 273 -27.01 -7.53 51.72
CA ALA A 273 -28.39 -7.01 51.76
C ALA A 273 -28.66 -5.96 50.67
N TYR A 274 -27.64 -5.17 50.32
CA TYR A 274 -27.70 -4.15 49.28
C TYR A 274 -26.62 -4.41 48.24
N GLN A 275 -26.99 -4.30 46.96
CA GLN A 275 -26.11 -4.61 45.84
C GLN A 275 -26.20 -3.55 44.75
N SER A 276 -25.03 -3.14 44.26
CA SER A 276 -24.88 -2.28 43.09
C SER A 276 -25.47 -2.97 41.87
N ARG A 277 -26.21 -2.25 41.03
CA ARG A 277 -26.97 -2.87 39.93
C ARG A 277 -27.41 -1.85 38.90
N ILE A 278 -27.84 -2.38 37.76
CA ILE A 278 -28.47 -1.63 36.67
C ILE A 278 -29.96 -1.91 36.74
N ARG A 279 -30.76 -0.86 36.78
CA ARG A 279 -32.22 -0.93 36.85
C ARG A 279 -32.88 0.02 35.87
N ASP A 280 -34.14 -0.23 35.57
CA ASP A 280 -34.97 0.67 34.78
C ASP A 280 -35.24 1.94 35.61
N ALA A 281 -35.04 3.11 35.00
CA ALA A 281 -35.18 4.38 35.71
C ALA A 281 -36.65 4.73 36.02
N SER A 282 -37.62 4.11 35.35
CA SER A 282 -39.04 4.44 35.47
C SER A 282 -39.71 3.73 36.65
N ASP A 283 -39.39 2.45 36.87
CA ASP A 283 -40.04 1.61 37.88
C ASP A 283 -39.06 0.95 38.87
N GLY A 284 -37.75 1.09 38.65
CA GLY A 284 -36.72 0.51 39.50
C GLY A 284 -36.48 -0.98 39.30
N THR A 285 -37.10 -1.60 38.28
CA THR A 285 -36.94 -3.02 37.96
C THR A 285 -35.48 -3.35 37.67
N ASN A 286 -34.96 -4.42 38.28
CA ASN A 286 -33.59 -4.86 38.04
C ASN A 286 -33.40 -5.36 36.60
N ILE A 287 -32.41 -4.81 35.90
CA ILE A 287 -32.04 -5.17 34.53
C ILE A 287 -30.83 -6.12 34.55
N ALA A 288 -29.78 -5.75 35.30
CA ALA A 288 -28.57 -6.55 35.42
C ALA A 288 -27.81 -6.25 36.72
N SER A 289 -27.05 -7.23 37.19
CA SER A 289 -26.15 -7.12 38.33
C SER A 289 -24.70 -7.08 37.86
N PHE A 290 -23.80 -6.56 38.69
CA PHE A 290 -22.37 -6.54 38.39
C PHE A 290 -21.72 -7.89 38.69
N SER A 291 -20.59 -8.16 38.04
CA SER A 291 -19.70 -9.26 38.38
C SER A 291 -18.86 -8.93 39.62
N ASN A 292 -18.42 -9.97 40.34
CA ASN A 292 -17.43 -9.85 41.42
C ASN A 292 -17.79 -8.86 42.55
N GLU A 293 -19.07 -8.62 42.82
CA GLU A 293 -19.52 -7.55 43.73
C GLU A 293 -18.92 -7.64 45.16
N ASN A 294 -18.58 -8.85 45.61
CA ASN A 294 -18.10 -9.14 46.97
C ASN A 294 -16.60 -8.84 47.21
N ALA A 295 -15.86 -8.34 46.21
CA ALA A 295 -14.44 -8.06 46.33
C ALA A 295 -14.08 -6.75 45.62
N ALA A 296 -12.95 -6.15 46.01
CA ALA A 296 -12.33 -5.08 45.22
C ALA A 296 -11.91 -5.61 43.84
N GLY A 297 -11.86 -4.73 42.85
CA GLY A 297 -11.41 -5.03 41.49
C GLY A 297 -12.40 -4.56 40.44
N THR A 298 -12.38 -5.23 39.28
CA THR A 298 -13.24 -4.88 38.14
C THR A 298 -14.63 -5.51 38.27
N HIS A 299 -15.64 -4.67 38.16
CA HIS A 299 -17.05 -5.02 38.15
C HIS A 299 -17.63 -4.74 36.77
N THR A 300 -18.23 -5.76 36.17
CA THR A 300 -18.81 -5.66 34.83
C THR A 300 -20.26 -6.09 34.83
N ALA A 301 -21.10 -5.45 34.01
CA ALA A 301 -22.47 -5.86 33.78
C ALA A 301 -22.76 -5.77 32.28
N ARG A 302 -23.38 -6.81 31.72
CA ARG A 302 -23.78 -6.86 30.32
C ARG A 302 -25.28 -7.06 30.21
N PHE A 303 -25.95 -6.21 29.45
CA PHE A 303 -27.41 -6.26 29.29
C PHE A 303 -27.86 -5.71 27.94
N ILE A 304 -29.08 -6.07 27.53
CA ILE A 304 -29.77 -5.42 26.41
C ILE A 304 -30.63 -4.31 27.02
N ALA A 305 -30.48 -3.08 26.56
CA ALA A 305 -31.27 -1.94 27.02
C ALA A 305 -32.77 -2.18 26.70
N PRO A 306 -33.65 -2.39 27.70
CA PRO A 306 -35.05 -2.71 27.46
C PRO A 306 -35.90 -1.44 27.24
N THR A 307 -35.45 -0.31 27.77
CA THR A 307 -36.10 1.01 27.70
C THR A 307 -35.05 2.07 27.37
N ALA A 308 -35.44 3.34 27.27
CA ALA A 308 -34.47 4.41 27.01
C ALA A 308 -33.75 4.82 28.32
N GLY A 309 -34.48 4.97 29.43
CA GLY A 309 -33.93 5.51 30.68
C GLY A 309 -33.40 4.43 31.63
N HIS A 310 -32.13 4.55 32.01
CA HIS A 310 -31.46 3.59 32.88
C HIS A 310 -30.91 4.26 34.14
N SER A 311 -30.85 3.49 35.22
CA SER A 311 -30.34 3.89 36.52
C SER A 311 -29.27 2.89 36.95
N ILE A 312 -28.08 3.41 37.24
CA ILE A 312 -26.92 2.65 37.72
C ILE A 312 -26.77 2.99 39.19
N LEU A 313 -27.07 2.03 40.05
CA LEU A 313 -26.92 2.15 41.49
C LEU A 313 -25.57 1.61 41.91
N LEU A 314 -24.80 2.45 42.62
CA LEU A 314 -23.53 2.09 43.22
C LEU A 314 -23.62 2.29 44.72
N TYR A 315 -23.52 1.20 45.47
CA TYR A 315 -23.56 1.18 46.93
C TYR A 315 -22.15 1.26 47.53
N SER A 316 -22.07 1.85 48.72
CA SER A 316 -20.92 1.76 49.63
C SER A 316 -21.43 1.37 51.01
N HIS A 317 -20.65 0.61 51.79
CA HIS A 317 -21.04 0.16 53.11
C HIS A 317 -19.91 0.31 54.13
N ASP A 318 -20.12 1.17 55.13
CA ASP A 318 -19.17 1.39 56.23
C ASP A 318 -17.72 1.58 55.76
N THR A 319 -17.56 2.30 54.65
CA THR A 319 -16.26 2.48 54.01
C THR A 319 -16.24 3.70 53.11
N THR A 320 -15.02 4.09 52.73
CA THR A 320 -14.80 4.93 51.56
C THR A 320 -14.45 4.03 50.38
N THR A 321 -15.36 3.93 49.42
CA THR A 321 -15.11 3.20 48.17
C THR A 321 -14.64 4.17 47.10
N ASN A 322 -13.43 3.98 46.60
CA ASN A 322 -12.92 4.70 45.45
C ASN A 322 -13.25 3.93 44.17
N TYR A 323 -13.88 4.62 43.24
CA TYR A 323 -14.23 4.12 41.92
C TYR A 323 -13.34 4.75 40.85
N SER A 324 -12.94 3.94 39.88
CA SER A 324 -12.23 4.34 38.68
C SER A 324 -12.67 3.48 37.50
N ALA A 325 -12.13 3.75 36.31
CA ALA A 325 -12.43 3.03 35.06
C ALA A 325 -13.92 3.00 34.69
N PHE A 326 -14.76 3.93 35.17
CA PHE A 326 -16.18 3.87 34.88
C PHE A 326 -16.43 4.12 33.39
N SER A 327 -17.04 3.15 32.74
CA SER A 327 -17.24 3.12 31.30
C SER A 327 -18.57 2.46 30.97
N ILE A 328 -19.25 2.98 29.95
CA ILE A 328 -20.49 2.41 29.43
C ILE A 328 -20.41 2.44 27.91
N ARG A 329 -20.55 1.28 27.27
CA ARG A 329 -20.36 1.15 25.82
C ARG A 329 -21.25 0.10 25.19
N PRO A 330 -21.69 0.29 23.93
CA PRO A 330 -22.14 -0.83 23.12
C PRO A 330 -21.06 -1.91 23.09
N VAL A 331 -21.43 -3.18 23.17
CA VAL A 331 -20.45 -4.29 23.13
C VAL A 331 -19.67 -4.36 21.82
N THR A 332 -20.18 -3.71 20.78
CA THR A 332 -19.56 -3.62 19.45
C THR A 332 -18.51 -2.53 19.35
N GLU A 333 -18.49 -1.57 20.29
CA GLU A 333 -17.59 -0.43 20.30
C GLU A 333 -16.39 -0.65 21.23
N GLN A 334 -15.18 -0.41 20.73
CA GLN A 334 -13.94 -0.61 21.48
C GLN A 334 -12.90 0.46 21.16
N VAL A 335 -12.09 0.83 22.15
CA VAL A 335 -10.93 1.71 21.94
C VAL A 335 -9.86 0.96 21.14
N ILE A 336 -9.33 1.61 20.10
CA ILE A 336 -8.22 1.07 19.31
C ILE A 336 -6.94 1.25 20.11
N THR A 337 -6.51 0.17 20.77
CA THR A 337 -5.25 0.08 21.53
C THR A 337 -4.18 -0.74 20.82
N SER A 338 -4.55 -1.45 19.77
CA SER A 338 -3.67 -2.11 18.80
C SER A 338 -4.41 -2.20 17.47
N ARG A 339 -3.66 -2.26 16.37
CA ARG A 339 -4.23 -2.57 15.06
C ARG A 339 -3.18 -3.17 14.14
N LYS A 340 -3.60 -3.85 13.08
CA LYS A 340 -2.70 -4.26 12.00
C LYS A 340 -2.90 -3.40 10.77
N ASP A 341 -1.81 -2.87 10.21
CA ASP A 341 -1.82 -2.10 8.97
C ASP A 341 -1.34 -2.98 7.80
N LEU A 342 -2.04 -2.93 6.66
CA LEU A 342 -1.69 -3.71 5.47
C LEU A 342 -0.75 -2.91 4.57
N VAL A 343 0.40 -3.49 4.24
CA VAL A 343 1.31 -2.99 3.22
C VAL A 343 1.17 -3.82 1.95
N PHE A 344 0.98 -3.16 0.81
CA PHE A 344 0.89 -3.85 -0.48
C PHE A 344 1.41 -3.01 -1.64
N LEU A 345 1.74 -3.69 -2.74
CA LEU A 345 2.16 -3.05 -3.98
C LEU A 345 0.98 -3.00 -4.95
N GLU A 346 0.70 -1.82 -5.49
CA GLU A 346 -0.30 -1.59 -6.53
C GLU A 346 0.40 -1.27 -7.87
N SER A 347 0.05 -1.97 -8.95
CA SER A 347 0.64 -1.79 -10.29
C SER A 347 -0.45 -1.54 -11.35
N TRP A 348 -0.18 -0.63 -12.28
CA TRP A 348 -1.11 -0.28 -13.35
C TRP A 348 -0.37 0.26 -14.57
N HIS A 349 -1.06 0.27 -15.70
CA HIS A 349 -0.55 0.83 -16.95
C HIS A 349 -1.10 2.25 -17.11
N GLU A 350 -0.26 3.18 -17.55
CA GLU A 350 -0.67 4.57 -17.74
C GLU A 350 0.04 5.21 -18.94
N LYS A 351 -0.71 5.99 -19.72
CA LYS A 351 -0.13 6.84 -20.76
C LYS A 351 0.77 7.88 -20.10
N ILE A 352 1.99 8.01 -20.59
CA ILE A 352 2.92 9.05 -20.12
C ILE A 352 2.34 10.44 -20.39
N ALA A 353 1.65 10.61 -21.53
CA ALA A 353 1.07 11.87 -21.96
C ALA A 353 -0.05 12.40 -21.04
N ASP A 354 -0.80 11.53 -20.35
CA ASP A 354 -1.96 11.95 -19.54
C ASP A 354 -1.55 12.83 -18.34
N LYS A 355 -0.31 12.66 -17.85
CA LYS A 355 0.25 13.45 -16.74
C LYS A 355 1.55 14.17 -17.11
N ASP A 356 2.00 14.03 -18.35
CA ASP A 356 3.27 14.57 -18.85
C ASP A 356 4.48 14.24 -17.95
N VAL A 357 4.51 13.03 -17.38
CA VAL A 357 5.54 12.60 -16.42
C VAL A 357 5.96 11.16 -16.66
N VAL A 358 7.25 10.90 -16.50
CA VAL A 358 7.83 9.56 -16.50
C VAL A 358 8.62 9.34 -15.21
N TYR A 359 8.44 8.18 -14.60
CA TYR A 359 9.11 7.83 -13.35
C TYR A 359 10.24 6.82 -13.58
N PRO A 360 11.42 6.96 -12.96
CA PRO A 360 12.42 5.90 -12.95
C PRO A 360 11.82 4.59 -12.45
N LEU A 361 12.10 3.49 -13.15
CA LEU A 361 11.60 2.14 -12.85
C LEU A 361 10.06 1.99 -12.76
N GLY A 362 9.29 3.02 -13.15
CA GLY A 362 7.84 3.07 -12.93
C GLY A 362 7.43 3.41 -11.48
N ASN A 363 8.38 3.80 -10.62
CA ASN A 363 8.12 4.11 -9.21
C ASN A 363 7.51 5.50 -9.04
N VAL A 364 6.20 5.60 -8.79
CA VAL A 364 5.57 6.93 -8.58
C VAL A 364 5.91 7.55 -7.24
N GLN A 365 6.67 6.85 -6.39
CA GLN A 365 7.17 7.27 -5.09
C GLN A 365 8.69 7.40 -5.08
N TYR A 366 9.33 7.50 -6.25
CA TYR A 366 10.78 7.61 -6.36
C TYR A 366 11.31 8.83 -5.58
N GLY A 367 12.23 8.62 -4.64
CA GLY A 367 12.67 9.65 -3.69
C GLY A 367 13.91 10.44 -4.12
N ALA A 368 14.76 9.86 -4.96
CA ALA A 368 16.00 10.51 -5.39
C ALA A 368 15.76 11.64 -6.40
N ASN A 369 16.61 12.67 -6.35
CA ASN A 369 16.48 13.90 -7.15
C ASN A 369 16.97 13.79 -8.59
N SER A 370 17.58 12.66 -8.95
CA SER A 370 18.09 12.40 -10.28
C SER A 370 18.10 10.90 -10.58
N TYR A 371 18.13 10.57 -11.87
CA TYR A 371 18.33 9.21 -12.36
C TYR A 371 19.14 9.27 -13.65
N ASP A 372 20.28 8.57 -13.72
CA ASP A 372 21.17 8.53 -14.89
C ASP A 372 21.51 9.93 -15.48
N GLY A 373 21.79 10.89 -14.58
CA GLY A 373 22.08 12.28 -14.93
C GLY A 373 20.86 13.13 -15.32
N ILE A 374 19.64 12.57 -15.32
CA ILE A 374 18.39 13.30 -15.55
C ILE A 374 17.89 13.84 -14.21
N GLY A 375 17.73 15.16 -14.10
CA GLY A 375 17.12 15.80 -12.93
C GLY A 375 15.62 15.51 -12.83
N LEU A 376 15.13 15.27 -11.60
CA LEU A 376 13.75 14.88 -11.33
C LEU A 376 13.02 15.90 -10.43
N LEU A 377 11.75 16.10 -10.71
CA LEU A 377 10.86 17.07 -10.07
C LEU A 377 9.78 16.36 -9.24
N ASN A 378 9.40 16.93 -8.09
CA ASN A 378 8.40 16.37 -7.17
C ASN A 378 7.06 17.14 -7.16
N ASN A 379 6.83 18.00 -8.14
CA ASN A 379 5.66 18.87 -8.24
C ASN A 379 4.92 18.73 -9.59
N LEU A 380 5.13 17.61 -10.30
CA LEU A 380 4.52 17.35 -11.60
C LEU A 380 3.08 16.80 -11.49
N VAL A 381 2.73 16.24 -10.34
CA VAL A 381 1.43 15.65 -10.06
C VAL A 381 0.95 16.06 -8.66
N ALA A 382 -0.36 15.91 -8.40
CA ALA A 382 -0.92 16.13 -7.07
C ALA A 382 -0.30 15.15 -6.05
N GLN A 383 -0.10 15.61 -4.81
CA GLN A 383 0.57 14.84 -3.76
C GLN A 383 -0.07 13.46 -3.52
N GLY A 384 -1.41 13.39 -3.49
CA GLY A 384 -2.17 12.15 -3.29
C GLY A 384 -1.91 11.04 -4.34
N TYR A 385 -1.32 11.37 -5.48
CA TYR A 385 -0.92 10.37 -6.49
C TYR A 385 0.23 9.46 -6.01
N SER A 386 1.13 10.02 -5.19
CA SER A 386 2.31 9.34 -4.63
C SER A 386 2.14 8.97 -3.14
N ALA A 387 1.01 9.30 -2.52
CA ALA A 387 0.78 9.04 -1.11
C ALA A 387 0.70 7.52 -0.81
N PHE A 388 1.25 7.11 0.34
CA PHE A 388 1.13 5.72 0.82
C PHE A 388 -0.30 5.38 1.27
N GLY A 389 -1.06 6.36 1.76
CA GLY A 389 -2.45 6.22 2.19
C GLY A 389 -3.09 7.58 2.42
N GLU A 390 -4.36 7.64 2.84
CA GLU A 390 -5.08 8.92 3.06
C GLU A 390 -4.47 9.76 4.19
N TRP A 391 -3.79 9.10 5.13
CA TRP A 391 -3.07 9.71 6.23
C TRP A 391 -1.76 10.42 5.81
N ASP A 392 -1.25 10.13 4.62
CA ASP A 392 0.04 10.64 4.14
C ASP A 392 -0.14 11.92 3.32
N ALA A 393 0.07 13.07 3.98
CA ALA A 393 0.02 14.39 3.37
C ALA A 393 1.37 14.87 2.81
N ASN A 394 2.46 14.10 2.98
CA ASN A 394 3.82 14.60 2.80
C ASN A 394 4.54 14.00 1.60
N THR A 395 4.35 12.71 1.31
CA THR A 395 5.12 12.01 0.28
C THR A 395 4.83 12.57 -1.11
N LYS A 396 5.89 12.95 -1.83
CA LYS A 396 5.83 13.36 -3.25
C LYS A 396 6.89 12.60 -4.03
N GLY A 397 6.47 11.82 -5.02
CA GLY A 397 7.42 11.13 -5.89
C GLY A 397 8.07 12.05 -6.90
N ARG A 398 9.29 11.71 -7.29
CA ARG A 398 10.11 12.47 -8.23
C ARG A 398 10.11 11.80 -9.61
N GLY A 399 9.68 12.55 -10.61
CA GLY A 399 9.65 12.12 -12.00
C GLY A 399 10.26 13.16 -12.93
N ALA A 400 10.50 12.79 -14.18
CA ALA A 400 10.90 13.72 -15.22
C ALA A 400 9.67 14.19 -16.01
N LYS A 401 9.60 15.49 -16.31
CA LYS A 401 8.55 16.06 -17.16
C LYS A 401 8.78 15.63 -18.61
N TRP A 402 7.89 14.83 -19.17
CA TRP A 402 8.12 14.13 -20.45
C TRP A 402 8.32 15.10 -21.63
N SER A 403 7.44 16.10 -21.77
CA SER A 403 7.51 17.13 -22.80
C SER A 403 8.77 18.00 -22.71
N GLY A 404 9.35 18.13 -21.51
CA GLY A 404 10.54 18.94 -21.25
C GLY A 404 11.87 18.20 -21.45
N LEU A 405 11.85 16.89 -21.72
CA LEU A 405 13.07 16.11 -21.93
C LEU A 405 13.69 16.34 -23.31
N SER A 406 15.02 16.40 -23.36
CA SER A 406 15.76 16.30 -24.63
C SER A 406 15.57 14.93 -25.28
N GLU A 407 15.79 14.84 -26.59
CA GLU A 407 15.73 13.57 -27.31
C GLU A 407 16.68 12.52 -26.75
N ALA A 408 17.91 12.92 -26.39
CA ALA A 408 18.89 12.03 -25.77
C ALA A 408 18.38 11.46 -24.43
N ASN A 409 17.78 12.30 -23.57
CA ASN A 409 17.26 11.83 -22.30
C ASN A 409 15.99 10.99 -22.46
N ARG A 410 15.13 11.28 -23.44
CA ARG A 410 14.00 10.41 -23.81
C ARG A 410 14.52 9.04 -24.26
N ALA A 411 15.50 9.00 -25.16
CA ALA A 411 16.08 7.76 -25.66
C ALA A 411 16.67 6.90 -24.53
N LYS A 412 17.38 7.50 -23.55
CA LYS A 412 17.88 6.79 -22.36
C LYS A 412 16.78 6.09 -21.58
N LEU A 413 15.68 6.80 -21.29
CA LEU A 413 14.55 6.23 -20.54
C LEU A 413 13.81 5.15 -21.33
N LEU A 414 13.65 5.33 -22.64
CA LEU A 414 12.97 4.37 -23.52
C LEU A 414 13.79 3.10 -23.77
N ALA A 415 15.12 3.21 -23.82
CA ALA A 415 16.02 2.10 -24.10
C ALA A 415 16.20 1.14 -22.91
N ASN A 416 15.98 1.59 -21.68
CA ASN A 416 16.12 0.74 -20.50
C ASN A 416 14.80 0.01 -20.16
N PRO A 417 14.73 -1.33 -20.36
CA PRO A 417 13.50 -2.09 -20.18
C PRO A 417 13.01 -2.12 -18.72
N ALA A 418 13.87 -1.84 -17.73
CA ALA A 418 13.47 -1.77 -16.32
C ALA A 418 12.53 -0.59 -16.00
N HIS A 419 12.43 0.41 -16.90
CA HIS A 419 11.42 1.47 -16.78
C HIS A 419 10.01 1.01 -17.15
N ASN A 420 9.86 -0.20 -17.70
CA ASN A 420 8.60 -0.79 -18.18
C ASN A 420 7.81 0.18 -19.08
N ILE A 421 8.51 0.81 -20.03
CA ILE A 421 7.92 1.68 -21.04
C ILE A 421 7.80 0.90 -22.35
N TYR A 422 6.64 0.98 -22.98
CA TYR A 422 6.42 0.46 -24.31
C TYR A 422 5.60 1.43 -25.16
N TYR A 423 5.76 1.37 -26.47
CA TYR A 423 4.92 2.09 -27.41
C TYR A 423 3.73 1.22 -27.83
N ASP A 424 2.53 1.76 -27.66
CA ASP A 424 1.29 1.17 -28.12
C ASP A 424 0.86 1.82 -29.44
N PRO A 425 0.94 1.09 -30.58
CA PRO A 425 0.57 1.64 -31.89
C PRO A 425 -0.94 1.88 -32.04
N GLU A 426 -1.79 1.16 -31.30
CA GLU A 426 -3.25 1.34 -31.34
C GLU A 426 -3.64 2.61 -30.57
N ALA A 427 -3.11 2.75 -29.35
CA ALA A 427 -3.32 3.95 -28.54
C ALA A 427 -2.48 5.17 -29.01
N LYS A 428 -1.55 4.96 -29.95
CA LYS A 428 -0.55 5.92 -30.44
C LYS A 428 0.18 6.65 -29.31
N ALA A 429 0.54 5.91 -28.26
CA ALA A 429 1.05 6.49 -27.02
C ALA A 429 2.15 5.65 -26.38
N TYR A 430 3.07 6.32 -25.69
CA TYR A 430 3.96 5.66 -24.75
C TYR A 430 3.21 5.34 -23.47
N ILE A 431 3.23 4.06 -23.09
CA ILE A 431 2.65 3.56 -21.87
C ILE A 431 3.79 3.19 -20.93
N GLN A 432 3.68 3.61 -19.68
CA GLN A 432 4.55 3.13 -18.61
C GLN A 432 3.73 2.25 -17.67
N VAL A 433 4.26 1.07 -17.32
CA VAL A 433 3.72 0.31 -16.19
C VAL A 433 4.30 0.88 -14.91
N ARG A 434 3.43 1.49 -14.11
CA ARG A 434 3.76 2.19 -12.89
C ARG A 434 3.41 1.32 -11.68
N TYR A 435 4.05 1.61 -10.56
CA TYR A 435 3.69 1.01 -9.28
C TYR A 435 3.78 2.02 -8.15
N ARG A 436 3.10 1.68 -7.05
CA ARG A 436 3.30 2.31 -5.73
C ARG A 436 3.13 1.30 -4.62
N ILE A 437 3.68 1.64 -3.47
CA ILE A 437 3.43 0.98 -2.20
C ILE A 437 2.32 1.71 -1.47
N ARG A 438 1.42 0.94 -0.88
CA ARG A 438 0.23 1.38 -0.16
C ARG A 438 0.26 0.86 1.27
N VAL A 439 -0.18 1.69 2.20
CA VAL A 439 -0.35 1.36 3.62
C VAL A 439 -1.77 1.69 4.03
N VAL A 440 -2.55 0.66 4.32
CA VAL A 440 -3.95 0.76 4.76
C VAL A 440 -3.99 0.67 6.28
N GLU A 441 -4.52 1.70 6.92
CA GLU A 441 -4.76 1.71 8.36
C GLU A 441 -5.84 0.67 8.71
N GLY A 442 -5.54 -0.24 9.64
CA GLY A 442 -6.52 -1.19 10.16
C GLY A 442 -7.50 -0.56 11.16
N PHE A 443 -8.55 -1.29 11.50
CA PHE A 443 -9.51 -0.92 12.56
C PHE A 443 -9.34 -1.75 13.84
N GLY A 444 -8.26 -2.53 13.91
CA GLY A 444 -7.96 -3.50 14.97
C GLY A 444 -7.08 -4.61 14.40
N ASP A 445 -7.03 -5.74 15.09
CA ASP A 445 -6.11 -6.85 14.75
C ASP A 445 -6.74 -7.92 13.83
N GLU A 446 -8.04 -7.78 13.54
CA GLU A 446 -8.84 -8.71 12.75
C GLU A 446 -8.83 -8.36 11.25
N TRP A 447 -8.13 -9.17 10.47
CA TRP A 447 -8.18 -9.13 9.01
C TRP A 447 -8.66 -10.46 8.46
N ILE A 448 -9.43 -10.40 7.37
CA ILE A 448 -9.88 -11.57 6.62
C ILE A 448 -9.50 -11.45 5.15
N ASN A 449 -9.41 -12.60 4.47
CA ASN A 449 -9.10 -12.67 3.04
C ASN A 449 -7.79 -11.97 2.65
N LEU A 450 -6.74 -12.11 3.47
CA LEU A 450 -5.43 -11.50 3.21
C LEU A 450 -4.66 -12.18 2.07
N TYR A 451 -5.02 -13.42 1.76
CA TYR A 451 -4.40 -14.19 0.69
C TYR A 451 -5.19 -14.03 -0.60
N PRO A 452 -4.53 -13.86 -1.75
CA PRO A 452 -5.14 -14.07 -3.04
C PRO A 452 -5.49 -15.57 -3.20
N THR A 453 -6.69 -15.97 -2.77
CA THR A 453 -7.09 -17.40 -2.68
C THR A 453 -7.49 -18.00 -4.04
N ASP A 454 -7.41 -19.32 -4.14
CA ASP A 454 -8.05 -20.14 -5.17
C ASP A 454 -9.26 -20.92 -4.60
N ARG A 455 -10.46 -20.52 -5.07
CA ARG A 455 -11.73 -21.29 -5.11
C ARG A 455 -12.79 -21.08 -4.00
N TYR A 456 -14.02 -21.02 -4.51
CA TYR A 456 -15.33 -21.21 -3.85
C TYR A 456 -15.91 -20.05 -3.05
N SER A 457 -15.92 -18.86 -3.62
CA SER A 457 -17.11 -18.02 -3.49
C SER A 457 -17.29 -17.16 -4.73
N ASN A 458 -18.54 -16.84 -5.02
CA ASN A 458 -18.90 -15.84 -6.01
C ASN A 458 -18.43 -14.42 -5.66
N VAL A 459 -17.85 -14.19 -4.45
CA VAL A 459 -17.22 -12.94 -4.01
C VAL A 459 -16.14 -13.15 -2.91
N THR A 460 -14.84 -13.18 -3.25
CA THR A 460 -13.76 -12.88 -2.27
C THR A 460 -13.13 -11.52 -2.57
N GLU A 461 -13.69 -10.50 -1.94
CA GLU A 461 -13.00 -9.22 -1.79
C GLU A 461 -11.76 -9.42 -0.93
N TRP A 462 -10.64 -8.90 -1.41
CA TRP A 462 -9.36 -9.02 -0.75
C TRP A 462 -9.24 -8.03 0.40
N SER A 463 -8.66 -8.51 1.51
CA SER A 463 -8.22 -7.69 2.64
C SER A 463 -9.33 -6.82 3.24
N ARG A 464 -10.25 -7.50 3.95
CA ARG A 464 -11.35 -6.88 4.68
C ARG A 464 -11.12 -6.98 6.18
N TYR A 465 -11.88 -6.20 6.94
CA TYR A 465 -11.83 -6.21 8.40
C TYR A 465 -13.08 -6.87 9.00
N GLY A 466 -12.92 -7.70 10.04
CA GLY A 466 -14.03 -8.34 10.80
C GLY A 466 -14.55 -9.67 10.23
N SER A 467 -15.51 -10.30 10.93
CA SER A 467 -15.95 -11.70 10.68
C SER A 467 -17.25 -11.86 9.87
N SER A 468 -18.39 -11.33 10.33
CA SER A 468 -19.73 -11.59 9.74
C SER A 468 -20.34 -10.44 8.92
N SER A 469 -19.91 -9.20 9.14
CA SER A 469 -20.28 -8.00 8.38
C SER A 469 -19.01 -7.26 7.94
N SER A 470 -18.13 -7.97 7.24
CA SER A 470 -16.77 -7.51 7.01
C SER A 470 -16.72 -6.15 6.30
N LYS A 471 -15.98 -5.19 6.87
CA LYS A 471 -15.81 -3.85 6.30
C LYS A 471 -14.82 -3.90 5.15
N ARG A 472 -15.18 -3.25 4.03
CA ARG A 472 -14.25 -2.96 2.92
C ARG A 472 -13.32 -1.83 3.33
N ILE A 473 -12.02 -2.08 3.27
CA ILE A 473 -11.00 -1.11 3.75
C ILE A 473 -9.83 -0.97 2.78
N THR A 474 -9.59 -1.97 1.93
CA THR A 474 -8.58 -1.91 0.88
C THR A 474 -9.23 -1.58 -0.47
N PHE A 475 -8.99 -0.35 -0.92
CA PHE A 475 -9.58 0.20 -2.13
C PHE A 475 -8.52 0.53 -3.19
N VAL A 476 -8.95 0.48 -4.45
CA VAL A 476 -8.15 0.74 -5.64
C VAL A 476 -7.90 2.23 -5.81
N GLN A 477 -6.74 2.61 -6.35
CA GLN A 477 -6.48 3.97 -6.81
C GLN A 477 -5.99 4.04 -8.27
N GLY A 478 -5.10 3.13 -8.70
CA GLY A 478 -4.46 3.17 -10.03
C GLY A 478 -3.99 4.56 -10.50
N ASN A 479 -4.42 5.01 -11.68
CA ASN A 479 -4.01 6.30 -12.22
C ASN A 479 -4.65 7.55 -11.54
N ALA A 480 -5.53 7.38 -10.54
CA ALA A 480 -6.20 8.49 -9.87
C ALA A 480 -5.33 9.17 -8.80
N THR A 481 -5.72 10.39 -8.41
CA THR A 481 -5.08 11.17 -7.33
C THR A 481 -5.69 10.93 -5.95
N SER A 482 -6.84 10.26 -5.89
CA SER A 482 -7.55 9.90 -4.67
C SER A 482 -8.00 8.45 -4.73
N ILE A 483 -8.19 7.84 -3.56
CA ILE A 483 -8.66 6.47 -3.43
C ILE A 483 -10.10 6.38 -3.97
N SER A 484 -10.40 5.29 -4.68
CA SER A 484 -11.75 5.02 -5.18
C SER A 484 -12.63 4.33 -4.12
N THR A 485 -13.89 4.08 -4.46
CA THR A 485 -14.77 3.18 -3.70
C THR A 485 -14.71 1.73 -4.17
N LYS A 486 -13.83 1.44 -5.14
CA LYS A 486 -13.70 0.13 -5.78
C LYS A 486 -12.67 -0.72 -5.06
N VAL A 487 -12.96 -2.00 -4.96
CA VAL A 487 -12.15 -2.96 -4.19
C VAL A 487 -11.27 -3.82 -5.10
N PHE A 488 -10.34 -4.52 -4.49
CA PHE A 488 -9.60 -5.59 -5.13
C PHE A 488 -10.32 -6.92 -4.96
N LEU A 489 -10.35 -7.68 -6.03
CA LEU A 489 -11.00 -8.96 -6.15
C LEU A 489 -9.95 -10.04 -6.32
N SER A 490 -10.12 -11.16 -5.62
CA SER A 490 -9.29 -12.34 -5.88
C SER A 490 -9.68 -13.04 -7.18
N LYS A 491 -8.84 -13.99 -7.56
CA LYS A 491 -9.03 -14.92 -8.67
C LYS A 491 -10.41 -15.60 -8.63
N ASP A 492 -11.00 -15.79 -9.82
CA ASP A 492 -12.29 -16.46 -10.08
C ASP A 492 -13.55 -15.73 -9.54
N HIS A 493 -13.41 -14.48 -9.08
CA HIS A 493 -14.55 -13.60 -8.80
C HIS A 493 -15.31 -13.26 -10.11
N ALA A 494 -16.66 -13.25 -10.12
CA ALA A 494 -17.45 -12.98 -11.33
C ALA A 494 -17.16 -11.60 -11.98
N GLY A 495 -16.79 -10.63 -11.15
CA GLY A 495 -16.29 -9.32 -11.54
C GLY A 495 -14.78 -9.22 -11.85
N SER A 496 -13.98 -10.29 -11.72
CA SER A 496 -12.57 -10.35 -12.16
C SER A 496 -12.50 -10.77 -13.63
N PHE A 497 -11.56 -10.20 -14.39
CA PHE A 497 -11.28 -10.62 -15.78
C PHE A 497 -10.04 -11.52 -15.87
N ASP A 498 -9.44 -11.90 -14.74
CA ASP A 498 -8.25 -12.75 -14.74
C ASP A 498 -8.54 -14.13 -15.34
N THR A 499 -7.83 -14.42 -16.41
CA THR A 499 -7.93 -15.65 -17.17
C THR A 499 -7.13 -16.75 -16.48
N LYS A 500 -7.71 -17.42 -15.49
CA LYS A 500 -7.31 -18.75 -14.93
C LYS A 500 -5.84 -19.01 -14.49
N SER A 501 -4.80 -18.26 -14.89
CA SER A 501 -3.38 -18.63 -14.76
C SER A 501 -2.55 -17.79 -13.78
N ASP A 502 -2.90 -16.53 -13.50
CA ASP A 502 -2.04 -15.64 -12.72
C ASP A 502 -2.33 -15.74 -11.22
N LYS A 503 -1.57 -16.57 -10.51
CA LYS A 503 -1.67 -16.72 -9.05
C LYS A 503 -0.97 -15.56 -8.31
N GLY A 504 -1.35 -15.29 -7.07
CA GLY A 504 -0.61 -14.38 -6.17
C GLY A 504 -0.89 -12.88 -6.36
N ILE A 505 -1.84 -12.52 -7.22
CA ILE A 505 -2.32 -11.14 -7.42
C ILE A 505 -3.81 -11.02 -7.13
N VAL A 506 -4.24 -9.80 -6.87
CA VAL A 506 -5.63 -9.37 -6.88
C VAL A 506 -5.82 -8.28 -7.93
N GLU A 507 -7.03 -8.14 -8.46
CA GLU A 507 -7.34 -7.17 -9.51
C GLU A 507 -8.44 -6.22 -9.08
N ALA A 508 -8.38 -4.96 -9.51
CA ALA A 508 -9.45 -4.01 -9.31
C ALA A 508 -10.77 -4.51 -9.91
N GLU A 509 -11.89 -4.25 -9.23
CA GLU A 509 -13.26 -4.51 -9.72
C GLU A 509 -13.56 -3.82 -11.07
N THR A 510 -12.80 -2.79 -11.43
CA THR A 510 -12.97 -2.01 -12.65
C THR A 510 -11.65 -1.79 -13.39
N SER A 511 -11.73 -1.54 -14.70
CA SER A 511 -10.60 -1.15 -15.54
C SER A 511 -10.38 0.37 -15.62
N ASN A 512 -11.25 1.21 -15.06
CA ASN A 512 -11.21 2.67 -15.26
C ASN A 512 -9.90 3.35 -14.80
N TYR A 513 -9.13 2.68 -13.93
CA TYR A 513 -7.93 3.23 -13.31
C TYR A 513 -6.63 2.77 -13.96
N SER A 514 -6.69 2.06 -15.10
CA SER A 514 -5.53 1.57 -15.84
C SER A 514 -5.86 1.49 -17.33
N ILE A 515 -4.91 1.84 -18.19
CA ILE A 515 -5.09 1.64 -19.64
C ILE A 515 -4.70 0.21 -20.03
N ASN A 516 -5.43 -0.43 -20.95
CA ASN A 516 -5.10 -1.76 -21.50
C ASN A 516 -5.00 -2.91 -20.47
N SER A 517 -5.39 -2.67 -19.22
CA SER A 517 -5.29 -3.63 -18.11
C SER A 517 -6.16 -3.17 -16.93
N ARG A 518 -6.22 -3.98 -15.88
CA ARG A 518 -6.73 -3.59 -14.56
C ARG A 518 -5.57 -3.22 -13.64
N VAL A 519 -5.91 -2.48 -12.59
CA VAL A 519 -4.98 -2.25 -11.48
C VAL A 519 -4.80 -3.56 -10.70
N MET A 520 -3.57 -3.91 -10.38
CA MET A 520 -3.21 -5.16 -9.72
C MET A 520 -2.58 -4.89 -8.37
N GLY A 521 -2.92 -5.71 -7.38
CA GLY A 521 -2.39 -5.66 -6.02
C GLY A 521 -1.60 -6.93 -5.66
N VAL A 522 -0.51 -6.77 -4.92
CA VAL A 522 0.25 -7.88 -4.31
C VAL A 522 0.53 -7.54 -2.84
N PRO A 523 0.12 -8.38 -1.86
CA PRO A 523 0.46 -8.17 -0.45
C PRO A 523 1.98 -8.14 -0.23
N ILE A 524 2.46 -7.25 0.63
CA ILE A 524 3.86 -7.24 1.09
C ILE A 524 3.93 -7.75 2.52
N ALA A 525 3.22 -7.10 3.43
CA ALA A 525 3.27 -7.41 4.86
C ALA A 525 1.98 -6.99 5.56
N LEU A 526 1.68 -7.67 6.67
CA LEU A 526 0.71 -7.21 7.65
C LEU A 526 1.47 -6.80 8.91
N VAL A 527 1.38 -5.53 9.26
CA VAL A 527 2.24 -4.94 10.28
C VAL A 527 1.42 -4.63 11.53
N GLN A 528 1.74 -5.31 12.63
CA GLN A 528 1.13 -5.07 13.92
C GLN A 528 1.60 -3.73 14.46
N ARG A 529 0.70 -2.75 14.53
CA ARG A 529 0.93 -1.48 15.22
C ARG A 529 0.72 -1.70 16.71
N THR A 530 1.77 -1.43 17.47
CA THR A 530 1.71 -1.24 18.93
C THR A 530 1.18 0.17 19.21
N ASN A 531 1.10 0.61 20.47
CA ASN A 531 0.51 1.90 20.81
C ASN A 531 1.47 2.83 21.56
N GLN A 532 1.11 4.12 21.55
CA GLN A 532 1.90 5.20 22.15
C GLN A 532 1.80 5.23 23.69
N GLY A 533 0.91 4.44 24.30
CA GLY A 533 0.77 4.36 25.75
C GLY A 533 1.96 3.66 26.42
N ALA A 534 2.05 3.82 27.73
CA ALA A 534 3.07 3.17 28.55
C ALA A 534 2.85 1.65 28.60
N TYR A 535 3.93 0.88 28.50
CA TYR A 535 3.86 -0.58 28.57
C TYR A 535 3.49 -1.04 29.99
N HIS A 536 2.45 -1.87 30.11
CA HIS A 536 2.14 -2.61 31.34
C HIS A 536 1.66 -4.02 30.98
N PRO A 537 2.18 -5.11 31.60
CA PRO A 537 1.89 -6.48 31.18
C PRO A 537 0.40 -6.84 31.19
N SER A 538 -0.39 -6.26 32.11
CA SER A 538 -1.83 -6.56 32.24
C SER A 538 -2.74 -5.52 31.59
N TYR A 539 -2.32 -4.26 31.54
CA TYR A 539 -3.21 -3.14 31.19
C TYR A 539 -2.93 -2.58 29.80
N ASN A 540 -1.68 -2.63 29.36
CA ASN A 540 -1.29 -2.18 28.04
C ASN A 540 -0.07 -2.98 27.53
N PRO A 541 -0.24 -4.27 27.21
CA PRO A 541 0.87 -5.14 26.78
C PRO A 541 1.48 -4.72 25.44
N MET A 542 0.79 -3.87 24.68
CA MET A 542 1.24 -3.32 23.41
C MET A 542 1.74 -1.87 23.55
N GLY A 543 1.91 -1.37 24.77
CA GLY A 543 2.49 -0.05 25.01
C GLY A 543 3.96 0.01 24.64
N CYS A 544 4.42 1.18 24.19
CA CYS A 544 5.81 1.41 23.81
C CYS A 544 6.49 2.51 24.63
N SER A 545 5.70 3.25 25.42
CA SER A 545 6.20 4.34 26.26
C SER A 545 6.59 3.85 27.66
N THR A 546 7.22 4.73 28.43
CA THR A 546 7.50 4.54 29.87
C THR A 546 6.44 5.24 30.70
N PHE A 547 6.42 5.00 32.01
CA PHE A 547 5.62 5.79 32.95
C PHE A 547 6.43 6.96 33.52
N ILE A 548 5.76 7.91 34.17
CA ILE A 548 6.39 8.90 35.03
C ILE A 548 6.46 8.37 36.47
N SER A 549 7.58 8.62 37.16
CA SER A 549 7.71 8.34 38.59
C SER A 549 6.66 9.09 39.42
N SER A 550 6.33 8.57 40.59
CA SER A 550 5.41 9.17 41.57
C SER A 550 5.80 10.59 42.00
N GLY A 551 7.09 10.90 41.95
CA GLY A 551 7.63 12.25 42.19
C GLY A 551 7.53 13.20 41.00
N GLY A 552 7.29 12.69 39.78
CA GLY A 552 7.18 13.50 38.57
C GLY A 552 8.47 13.77 37.80
N ASP A 553 9.61 13.29 38.30
CA ASP A 553 10.90 13.82 37.89
C ASP A 553 11.67 12.92 36.91
N ALA A 554 11.16 11.70 36.64
CA ALA A 554 11.88 10.69 35.86
C ALA A 554 10.95 9.70 35.13
N PRO A 555 11.38 9.20 33.94
CA PRO A 555 10.80 8.01 33.33
C PRO A 555 11.08 6.76 34.17
N VAL A 556 10.08 5.90 34.30
CA VAL A 556 10.16 4.61 35.01
C VAL A 556 9.46 3.51 34.21
N HIS A 557 9.95 2.29 34.36
CA HIS A 557 9.34 1.09 33.80
C HIS A 557 8.24 0.54 34.72
N TRP A 558 7.43 -0.38 34.18
CA TRP A 558 6.30 -0.98 34.91
C TRP A 558 6.69 -1.71 36.21
N TYR A 559 7.93 -2.16 36.32
CA TYR A 559 8.43 -2.92 37.48
C TYR A 559 9.16 -2.04 38.51
N ASP A 560 9.30 -0.74 38.26
CA ASP A 560 10.04 0.14 39.14
C ASP A 560 9.21 0.52 40.38
N GLU A 561 9.81 0.48 41.57
CA GLU A 561 9.16 0.79 42.85
C GLU A 561 8.59 2.21 42.94
N LYS A 562 9.07 3.12 42.10
CA LYS A 562 8.62 4.52 42.04
C LYS A 562 7.45 4.74 41.08
N LEU A 563 6.93 3.68 40.46
CA LEU A 563 5.79 3.77 39.57
C LEU A 563 4.55 4.25 40.31
N ASN A 564 3.82 5.20 39.70
CA ASN A 564 2.45 5.45 40.10
C ASN A 564 1.55 4.42 39.42
N GLU A 565 1.27 3.33 40.13
CA GLU A 565 0.68 2.10 39.57
C GLU A 565 -0.60 2.38 38.76
N PRO A 566 -0.64 2.01 37.46
CA PRO A 566 -1.88 2.04 36.70
C PRO A 566 -2.88 1.03 37.28
N SER A 567 -4.17 1.34 37.23
CA SER A 567 -5.23 0.44 37.68
C SER A 567 -6.15 -0.04 36.55
N ARG A 568 -5.92 0.46 35.34
CA ARG A 568 -6.74 0.23 34.15
C ARG A 568 -5.95 0.60 32.90
N THR A 569 -6.41 0.13 31.75
CA THR A 569 -5.80 0.43 30.44
C THR A 569 -5.74 1.93 30.14
N SER A 570 -6.77 2.71 30.45
CA SER A 570 -6.79 4.15 30.15
C SER A 570 -5.69 4.93 30.86
N ASP A 571 -5.31 4.50 32.07
CA ASP A 571 -4.23 5.14 32.83
C ASP A 571 -2.94 5.14 31.99
N CYS A 572 -2.64 4.04 31.30
CA CYS A 572 -1.45 3.89 30.44
C CYS A 572 -1.40 4.86 29.24
N PHE A 573 -2.48 5.57 28.92
CA PHE A 573 -2.55 6.53 27.82
C PHE A 573 -2.60 7.98 28.30
N ASN A 574 -2.60 8.22 29.61
CA ASN A 574 -2.56 9.58 30.16
C ASN A 574 -1.18 10.18 29.93
N VAL A 575 -1.10 11.31 29.22
CA VAL A 575 0.18 11.97 28.94
C VAL A 575 0.40 13.13 29.92
N ALA A 576 1.61 13.27 30.46
CA ALA A 576 1.95 14.36 31.37
C ALA A 576 1.88 15.72 30.65
N THR A 577 0.87 16.54 30.96
CA THR A 577 0.77 17.93 30.47
C THR A 577 1.16 18.92 31.57
N GLY A 578 2.46 18.99 31.90
CA GLY A 578 3.00 19.98 32.83
C GLY A 578 2.71 19.72 34.32
N VAL A 579 3.47 20.40 35.18
CA VAL A 579 3.63 20.15 36.63
C VAL A 579 2.33 20.29 37.42
N TYR A 580 1.66 19.17 37.71
CA TYR A 580 0.52 19.01 38.63
C TYR A 580 0.51 17.58 39.18
N PRO A 581 -0.10 17.29 40.35
CA PRO A 581 0.03 15.99 41.02
C PRO A 581 -0.34 14.86 40.07
N PHE A 582 0.63 13.99 39.80
CA PHE A 582 0.50 12.97 38.77
C PHE A 582 -0.60 11.97 39.16
N THR A 583 -1.60 11.86 38.30
CA THR A 583 -2.59 10.78 38.33
C THR A 583 -1.93 9.43 38.04
N ARG A 584 -2.62 8.32 38.34
CA ARG A 584 -2.08 6.96 38.14
C ARG A 584 -1.67 6.73 36.68
N GLY A 585 -0.56 6.01 36.50
CA GLY A 585 -0.15 5.43 35.21
C GLY A 585 0.22 6.40 34.10
N VAL A 586 0.63 7.64 34.38
CA VAL A 586 0.94 8.63 33.34
C VAL A 586 2.13 8.19 32.45
N ALA A 587 1.90 8.11 31.14
CA ALA A 587 2.89 7.82 30.11
C ALA A 587 3.86 8.99 29.90
N TYR A 588 5.13 8.65 29.70
CA TYR A 588 6.24 9.57 29.54
C TYR A 588 7.12 9.20 28.34
N GLY A 589 7.25 10.14 27.41
CA GLY A 589 8.09 10.05 26.23
C GLY A 589 7.34 9.57 24.97
N ASP A 590 7.67 10.19 23.84
CA ASP A 590 7.19 9.80 22.51
C ASP A 590 7.97 8.57 22.04
N SER A 591 7.46 7.37 22.32
CA SER A 591 8.05 6.16 21.76
C SER A 591 7.57 5.96 20.32
N ASN A 592 8.31 6.52 19.35
CA ASN A 592 8.15 6.26 17.92
C ASN A 592 8.50 4.81 17.50
N ARG A 593 8.59 3.84 18.43
CA ARG A 593 8.86 2.42 18.12
C ARG A 593 7.55 1.64 18.08
N ALA A 594 6.76 1.84 17.04
CA ALA A 594 5.34 1.53 17.11
C ALA A 594 4.86 0.38 16.21
N PHE A 595 5.71 -0.62 15.91
CA PHE A 595 5.23 -1.82 15.24
C PHE A 595 6.11 -3.07 15.37
N LEU A 596 5.46 -4.24 15.30
CA LEU A 596 6.04 -5.56 15.08
C LEU A 596 5.61 -6.04 13.69
N VAL A 597 6.52 -6.64 12.91
CA VAL A 597 6.18 -7.20 11.60
C VAL A 597 6.16 -8.72 11.74
N ASN A 598 5.04 -9.33 11.34
CA ASN A 598 4.89 -10.80 11.27
C ASN A 598 4.94 -11.27 9.83
#